data_AF-A0A2W6CA80-F1
#
_entry.id   AF-A0A2W6CA80-F1
#
_cell.length_a   1.000
_cell.length_b   1.000
_cell.length_c   1.000
_cell.angle_alpha   90.00
_cell.angle_beta   90.00
_cell.angle_gamma   90.00
#
_symmetry.space_group_name_H-M   'P 1'
#
loop_
_entity.id
_entity.type
_entity.pdbx_description
1 polymer ?
#
loop_
_entity_poly.entity_id
_entity_poly.type
_entity_poly.pdbx_seq_one_letter_code
_entity_poly.pdbx_strand_id
1 'polypeptide(L)'
;MTRTELVDALQAAHPEPGDAMYVERRGEDYSWRLCGLADGFPTPEGDAAPDVWIYSTGTWPKGDGDRVTAYIDDLLAEMESMAGGPDRCRWDADDPWPHMH
;
A
#
# COMPACT_ATOMS: atom_id res chain seq x y z
N MET A 1 13.16 -1.42 4.43
CA MET A 1 13.54 -2.48 3.46
C MET A 1 13.36 -1.92 2.07
N THR A 2 14.16 -2.34 1.10
CA THR A 2 14.04 -1.92 -0.29
C THR A 2 12.77 -2.49 -0.94
N ARG A 3 12.35 -1.92 -2.07
CA ARG A 3 11.20 -2.43 -2.84
C ARG A 3 11.39 -3.89 -3.27
N THR A 4 12.58 -4.28 -3.71
CA THR A 4 12.87 -5.65 -4.11
C THR A 4 12.75 -6.62 -2.94
N GLU A 5 13.33 -6.28 -1.79
CA GLU A 5 13.22 -7.10 -0.57
C GLU A 5 11.77 -7.24 -0.10
N LEU A 6 10.96 -6.17 -0.26
CA LEU A 6 9.54 -6.23 0.03
C LEU A 6 8.83 -7.23 -0.89
N VAL A 7 9.06 -7.17 -2.21
CA VAL A 7 8.45 -8.09 -3.18
C VAL A 7 8.79 -9.53 -2.83
N ASP A 8 10.06 -9.83 -2.57
CA ASP A 8 10.52 -11.17 -2.18
C ASP A 8 9.86 -11.65 -0.89
N ALA A 9 9.74 -10.77 0.11
CA ALA A 9 9.11 -11.10 1.38
C ALA A 9 7.60 -11.38 1.21
N LEU A 10 6.90 -10.58 0.41
CA LEU A 10 5.48 -10.75 0.14
C LEU A 10 5.18 -12.00 -0.68
N GLN A 11 6.05 -12.34 -1.64
CA GLN A 11 5.97 -13.61 -2.35
C GLN A 11 6.13 -14.78 -1.38
N ALA A 12 7.11 -14.75 -0.49
CA ALA A 12 7.35 -15.83 0.47
C ALA A 12 6.23 -15.98 1.51
N ALA A 13 5.54 -14.89 1.84
CA ALA A 13 4.50 -14.85 2.87
C ALA A 13 3.23 -15.62 2.51
N HIS A 14 2.85 -15.61 1.22
CA HIS A 14 1.60 -16.21 0.72
C HIS A 14 0.37 -15.98 1.62
N PRO A 15 -0.12 -14.73 1.76
CA PRO A 15 -1.31 -14.43 2.54
C PRO A 15 -2.52 -15.30 2.14
N GLU A 16 -3.23 -15.83 3.14
CA GLU A 16 -4.41 -16.66 2.90
C GLU A 16 -5.67 -15.80 2.73
N PRO A 17 -6.74 -16.32 2.08
CA PRO A 17 -8.01 -15.61 2.00
C PRO A 17 -8.55 -15.27 3.40
N GLY A 18 -8.72 -13.97 3.65
CA GLY A 18 -9.19 -13.45 4.95
C GLY A 18 -8.08 -12.82 5.78
N ASP A 19 -6.82 -13.00 5.42
CA ASP A 19 -5.72 -12.22 5.97
C ASP A 19 -5.79 -10.77 5.47
N ALA A 20 -5.45 -9.84 6.34
CA ALA A 20 -5.20 -8.47 5.95
C ALA A 20 -3.69 -8.24 5.87
N MET A 21 -3.22 -7.63 4.80
CA MET A 21 -1.83 -7.22 4.67
C MET A 21 -1.73 -5.72 4.81
N TYR A 22 -0.85 -5.26 5.70
CA TYR A 22 -0.50 -3.85 5.82
C TYR A 22 0.87 -3.60 5.19
N VAL A 23 0.97 -2.57 4.37
CA VAL A 23 2.23 -2.10 3.77
C VAL A 23 2.34 -0.59 4.00
N GLU A 24 3.54 -0.13 4.35
CA GLU A 24 3.86 1.29 4.50
C GLU A 24 5.20 1.65 3.87
N ARG A 25 5.35 2.93 3.52
CA ARG A 25 6.62 3.53 3.06
C ARG A 25 6.98 4.77 3.88
N ARG A 26 8.27 4.89 4.22
CA ARG A 26 8.90 6.03 4.89
C ARG A 26 10.20 6.39 4.17
N GLY A 27 10.23 7.52 3.48
CA GLY A 27 11.26 7.86 2.52
C GLY A 27 11.36 6.79 1.44
N GLU A 28 12.52 6.15 1.37
CA GLU A 28 12.83 5.07 0.42
C GLU A 28 12.61 3.67 1.03
N ASP A 29 12.28 3.60 2.32
CA ASP A 29 12.11 2.37 3.06
C ASP A 29 10.66 1.91 3.11
N TYR A 30 10.46 0.61 2.90
CA TYR A 30 9.19 -0.06 3.09
C TYR A 30 9.18 -0.86 4.40
N SER A 31 7.97 -1.13 4.89
CA SER A 31 7.69 -2.10 5.95
C SER A 31 6.33 -2.75 5.69
N TRP A 32 6.17 -4.01 6.10
CA TRP A 32 4.92 -4.72 5.92
C TRP A 32 4.66 -5.68 7.08
N ARG A 33 3.40 -6.07 7.24
CA ARG A 33 2.99 -7.13 8.17
C ARG A 33 1.67 -7.78 7.75
N LEU A 34 1.52 -9.05 8.06
CA LEU A 34 0.20 -9.68 8.11
C LEU A 34 -0.52 -9.24 9.39
N CYS A 35 -1.75 -8.81 9.22
CA CYS A 35 -2.68 -8.42 10.27
C CYS A 35 -3.74 -9.51 10.37
N GLY A 36 -3.67 -10.34 11.41
CA GLY A 36 -4.79 -11.17 11.81
C GLY A 36 -5.88 -10.35 12.49
N LEU A 37 -7.09 -10.89 12.55
CA LEU A 37 -8.20 -10.29 13.30
C LEU A 37 -7.87 -10.04 14.79
N ALA A 38 -6.90 -10.78 15.35
CA ALA A 38 -6.47 -10.67 16.74
C ALA A 38 -5.39 -9.60 16.98
N ASP A 39 -4.58 -9.28 15.97
CA ASP A 39 -3.38 -8.44 16.13
C ASP A 39 -3.67 -6.94 15.99
N GLY A 40 -4.88 -6.62 15.54
CA GLY A 40 -5.35 -5.26 15.32
C GLY A 40 -4.76 -4.63 14.06
N PHE A 41 -5.54 -3.69 13.52
CA PHE A 41 -5.17 -2.91 12.35
C PHE A 41 -4.40 -1.68 12.84
N PRO A 42 -3.12 -1.50 12.48
CA PRO A 42 -2.41 -0.26 12.80
C PRO A 42 -3.13 0.97 12.24
N THR A 43 -3.41 1.97 13.06
CA THR A 43 -3.94 3.26 12.60
C THR A 43 -2.80 4.27 12.59
N PRO A 44 -2.06 4.42 11.48
CA PRO A 44 -0.98 5.39 11.42
C PRO A 44 -1.54 6.82 11.41
N GLU A 45 -1.37 7.53 12.53
CA GLU A 45 -1.82 8.91 12.73
C GLU A 45 -0.69 9.78 13.32
N GLY A 46 -0.81 11.09 13.13
CA GLY A 46 0.10 12.11 13.69
C GLY A 46 1.48 12.18 13.02
N ASP A 47 2.43 12.82 13.69
CA ASP A 47 3.79 13.07 13.17
C ASP A 47 4.61 11.81 12.92
N ALA A 48 4.15 10.65 13.41
CA ALA A 48 4.75 9.35 13.20
C ALA A 48 4.09 8.55 12.05
N ALA A 49 3.11 9.12 11.34
CA ALA A 49 2.50 8.47 10.18
C ALA A 49 3.56 8.22 9.08
N PRO A 50 3.47 7.10 8.34
CA PRO A 50 4.29 6.88 7.16
C PRO A 50 3.86 7.82 6.03
N ASP A 51 4.72 8.01 5.03
CA ASP A 51 4.42 8.89 3.89
C ASP A 51 3.19 8.39 3.12
N VAL A 52 3.08 7.07 3.03
CA VAL A 52 1.93 6.38 2.46
C VAL A 52 1.83 4.96 3.01
N TRP A 53 0.62 4.44 3.05
CA TRP A 53 0.32 3.10 3.53
C TRP A 53 -0.97 2.59 2.89
N ILE A 54 -1.15 1.27 2.89
CA ILE A 54 -2.37 0.62 2.40
C ILE A 54 -2.64 -0.66 3.20
N TYR A 55 -3.93 -0.99 3.33
CA TYR A 55 -4.36 -2.35 3.62
C TYR A 55 -4.82 -3.04 2.36
N SER A 56 -4.33 -4.25 2.12
CA SER A 56 -4.90 -5.16 1.14
C SER A 56 -5.59 -6.30 1.86
N THR A 57 -6.91 -6.40 1.66
CA THR A 57 -7.73 -7.55 2.06
C THR A 57 -8.32 -8.13 0.78
N GLY A 58 -7.50 -8.88 0.05
CA GLY A 58 -7.85 -9.39 -1.26
C GLY A 58 -7.55 -10.88 -1.36
N THR A 59 -8.10 -11.52 -2.39
CA THR A 59 -7.66 -12.88 -2.71
C THR A 59 -6.24 -12.79 -3.28
N TRP A 60 -5.26 -13.34 -2.56
CA TRP A 60 -3.90 -13.40 -3.07
C TRP A 60 -3.86 -14.17 -4.40
N PRO A 61 -3.17 -13.67 -5.43
CA PRO A 61 -3.11 -14.34 -6.72
C PRO A 61 -2.51 -15.74 -6.57
N LYS A 62 -3.22 -16.74 -7.10
CA LYS A 62 -2.70 -18.11 -7.26
C LYS A 62 -2.04 -18.20 -8.63
N GLY A 63 -0.81 -18.69 -8.70
CA GLY A 63 -0.07 -18.82 -9.97
C GLY A 63 1.44 -18.86 -9.79
N ASP A 64 2.15 -18.61 -10.90
CA ASP A 64 3.61 -18.43 -10.90
C ASP A 64 4.03 -17.10 -10.25
N GLY A 65 5.34 -16.98 -9.98
CA GLY A 65 5.91 -15.81 -9.32
C GLY A 65 5.74 -14.50 -10.11
N ASP A 66 5.68 -14.56 -11.44
CA ASP A 66 5.51 -13.37 -12.29
C ASP A 66 4.14 -12.73 -12.08
N ARG A 67 3.09 -13.54 -11.99
CA ARG A 67 1.73 -13.04 -11.69
C ARG A 67 1.64 -12.42 -10.30
N VAL A 68 2.29 -13.02 -9.31
CA VAL A 68 2.34 -12.48 -7.95
C VAL A 68 3.12 -11.16 -7.94
N THR A 69 4.23 -11.07 -8.68
CA THR A 69 5.04 -9.85 -8.82
C THR A 69 4.22 -8.72 -9.43
N ALA A 70 3.53 -8.97 -10.55
CA ALA A 70 2.69 -7.96 -11.20
C ALA A 70 1.59 -7.43 -10.27
N TYR A 71 0.95 -8.31 -9.51
CA TYR A 71 -0.03 -7.90 -8.50
C TYR A 71 0.57 -7.03 -7.39
N ILE A 72 1.76 -7.38 -6.88
CA ILE A 72 2.44 -6.57 -5.87
C ILE A 72 2.83 -5.21 -6.46
N ASP A 73 3.32 -5.17 -7.70
CA ASP A 73 3.69 -3.92 -8.37
C ASP A 73 2.49 -2.99 -8.56
N ASP A 74 1.34 -3.53 -9.00
CA ASP A 74 0.10 -2.77 -9.13
C ASP A 74 -0.37 -2.23 -7.76
N LEU A 75 -0.33 -3.06 -6.72
CA LEU A 75 -0.68 -2.66 -5.36
C LEU A 75 0.23 -1.54 -4.84
N LEU A 76 1.54 -1.64 -5.08
CA LEU A 76 2.50 -0.61 -4.67
C LEU A 76 2.31 0.67 -5.49
N ALA A 77 2.00 0.58 -6.78
CA ALA A 77 1.69 1.74 -7.61
C ALA A 77 0.43 2.45 -7.12
N GLU A 78 -0.63 1.70 -6.78
CA GLU A 78 -1.84 2.24 -6.18
C GLU A 78 -1.53 2.93 -4.85
N MET A 79 -0.80 2.27 -3.95
CA MET A 79 -0.35 2.85 -2.69
C MET A 79 0.41 4.15 -2.94
N GLU A 80 1.44 4.15 -3.78
CA GLU A 80 2.30 5.31 -4.03
C GLU A 80 1.57 6.47 -4.71
N SER A 81 0.51 6.20 -5.48
CA SER A 81 -0.35 7.24 -6.06
C SER A 81 -1.07 8.09 -5.00
N MET A 82 -1.24 7.56 -3.78
CA MET A 82 -1.84 8.24 -2.65
C MET A 82 -0.84 9.08 -1.83
N ALA A 83 0.46 9.03 -2.17
CA ALA A 83 1.48 9.86 -1.53
C ALA A 83 1.21 11.37 -1.77
N GLY A 84 1.79 12.22 -0.92
CA GLY A 84 1.57 13.68 -0.98
C GLY A 84 0.58 14.21 0.07
N GLY A 85 0.11 13.34 0.97
CA GLY A 85 -0.65 13.77 2.16
C GLY A 85 -1.99 14.45 1.83
N PRO A 86 -2.51 15.30 2.73
CA PRO A 86 -3.82 15.95 2.57
C PRO A 86 -3.88 16.91 1.37
N ASP A 87 -2.73 17.35 0.84
CA ASP A 87 -2.66 18.28 -0.27
C ASP A 87 -2.78 17.60 -1.65
N ARG A 88 -2.73 16.27 -1.75
CA ARG A 88 -2.84 15.57 -3.04
C ARG A 88 -4.17 15.80 -3.78
N CYS A 89 -5.24 16.03 -3.02
CA CYS A 89 -6.57 16.32 -3.53
C CYS A 89 -6.89 17.83 -3.43
N ARG A 90 -5.92 18.64 -3.00
CA ARG A 90 -6.08 20.08 -2.92
C ARG A 90 -6.02 20.62 -4.34
N TRP A 91 -7.18 21.03 -4.82
CA TRP A 91 -7.29 21.83 -6.04
C TRP A 91 -6.57 23.16 -5.80
N ASP A 92 -5.69 23.57 -6.72
CA ASP A 92 -5.00 24.85 -6.58
C ASP A 92 -6.04 25.97 -6.58
N ALA A 93 -5.86 26.95 -5.69
CA ALA A 93 -6.85 28.02 -5.50
C ALA A 93 -7.04 28.86 -6.77
N ASP A 94 -6.03 28.89 -7.63
CA ASP A 94 -6.01 29.62 -8.90
C ASP A 94 -6.52 28.78 -10.08
N ASP A 95 -6.73 27.47 -9.91
CA ASP A 95 -7.21 26.61 -10.99
C ASP A 95 -8.74 26.68 -11.13
N PRO A 96 -9.30 26.77 -12.35
CA PRO A 96 -10.74 26.79 -12.56
C PRO A 96 -11.35 25.41 -12.26
N TRP A 97 -12.43 25.36 -11.47
CA TRP A 97 -13.11 24.10 -11.12
C TRP A 97 -13.41 23.24 -12.37
N PRO A 98 -13.07 21.94 -12.37
CA PRO A 98 -13.26 21.10 -13.54
C PRO A 98 -14.76 20.79 -13.71
N HIS A 99 -15.37 21.33 -14.76
CA HIS A 99 -16.79 21.11 -15.10
C HIS A 99 -17.05 19.77 -15.81
N MET A 100 -16.15 18.79 -15.72
CA MET A 100 -16.32 17.51 -16.40
C MET A 100 -16.86 16.44 -15.45
N HIS A 101 -17.97 15.82 -15.86
CA HIS A 101 -18.60 14.65 -15.24
C HIS A 101 -18.17 13.36 -15.94
#